data_AF-A0A0K0EZ18-F1
#
_entry.id   AF-A0A0K0EZ18-F1
#
_cell.length_a   1.000
_cell.length_b   1.000
_cell.length_c   1.000
_cell.angle_alpha   90.00
_cell.angle_beta   90.00
_cell.angle_gamma   90.00
#
_symmetry.space_group_name_H-M   'P 1'
#
loop_
_entity.id
_entity.type
_entity.pdbx_description
1 polymer ?
#
loop_
_entity_poly.entity_id
_entity_poly.type
_entity_poly.pdbx_seq_one_letter_code
_entity_poly.pdbx_strand_id
1 'polypeptide(L)'
;MDQEEEFKLIFGMIFSLNSFSAKLCTKDSIQQLKSYTTNSYKMFYLETLTGYKLLLNTDPDATGIHDLLQTIYKSFSDIIVSNGLIDPNDKVNCDEFESTINQLITSHPSYQKAPLIKNK
;
A
#
# COMPACT_ATOMS: atom_id res chain seq x y z
N MET A 1 15.37 3.02 -13.32
CA MET A 1 15.52 1.91 -12.36
C MET A 1 14.57 0.83 -12.83
N ASP A 2 15.00 -0.43 -12.80
CA ASP A 2 14.13 -1.54 -13.17
C ASP A 2 13.07 -1.77 -12.08
N GLN A 3 11.86 -2.16 -12.47
CA GLN A 3 10.72 -2.31 -11.55
C GLN A 3 10.99 -3.41 -10.50
N GLU A 4 11.69 -4.47 -10.89
CA GLU A 4 12.05 -5.55 -9.98
C GLU A 4 13.07 -5.11 -8.92
N GLU A 5 14.05 -4.30 -9.31
CA GLU A 5 15.02 -3.70 -8.38
C GLU A 5 14.34 -2.77 -7.37
N GLU A 6 13.40 -1.95 -7.85
CA GLU A 6 12.61 -1.06 -7.00
C GLU A 6 11.83 -1.85 -5.94
N PHE A 7 11.16 -2.94 -6.34
CA PHE A 7 10.42 -3.79 -5.41
C PHE A 7 11.33 -4.46 -4.38
N LYS A 8 12.53 -4.92 -4.77
CA LYS A 8 13.51 -5.50 -3.83
C LYS A 8 13.97 -4.46 -2.80
N LEU A 9 14.23 -3.23 -3.23
CA LEU A 9 14.61 -2.13 -2.34
C LEU A 9 13.50 -1.79 -1.35
N ILE A 10 12.27 -1.64 -1.84
CA ILE A 10 11.09 -1.36 -1.01
C ILE A 10 10.87 -2.47 0.01
N PHE A 11 10.96 -3.73 -0.43
CA PHE A 11 10.81 -4.89 0.46
C PHE A 11 11.86 -4.88 1.57
N GLY A 12 13.15 -4.66 1.22
CA GLY A 12 14.24 -4.58 2.19
C GLY A 12 14.06 -3.44 3.20
N MET A 13 13.57 -2.28 2.73
CA MET A 13 13.24 -1.14 3.59
C MET A 13 12.14 -1.49 4.60
N ILE A 14 11.02 -2.04 4.14
CA ILE A 14 9.89 -2.40 5.02
C ILE A 14 10.28 -3.49 6.01
N PHE A 15 11.00 -4.50 5.56
CA PHE A 15 11.53 -5.56 6.42
C PHE A 15 12.40 -4.98 7.55
N SER A 16 13.28 -4.04 7.21
CA SER A 16 14.17 -3.38 8.18
C SER A 16 13.39 -2.50 9.15
N LEU A 17 12.41 -1.71 8.67
CA LEU A 17 11.58 -0.83 9.50
C LEU A 17 10.68 -1.61 10.46
N ASN A 18 10.11 -2.74 10.02
CA ASN A 18 9.33 -3.62 10.88
C ASN A 18 10.22 -4.24 11.97
N SER A 19 11.40 -4.75 11.60
CA SER A 19 12.37 -5.31 12.56
C SER A 19 12.82 -4.25 13.57
N PHE A 20 13.06 -3.02 13.11
CA PHE A 20 13.43 -1.89 13.95
C PHE A 20 12.31 -1.52 14.93
N SER A 21 11.08 -1.41 14.44
CA SER A 21 9.89 -1.09 15.25
C SER A 21 9.62 -2.15 16.32
N ALA A 22 9.78 -3.44 15.97
CA ALA A 22 9.63 -4.54 16.91
C ALA A 22 10.69 -4.52 18.02
N LYS A 23 11.96 -4.25 17.68
CA LYS A 23 13.06 -4.21 18.65
C LYS A 23 13.00 -3.00 19.60
N LEU A 24 12.48 -1.87 19.14
CA LEU A 24 12.35 -0.66 19.95
C LEU A 24 11.07 -0.62 20.80
N CYS A 25 10.13 -1.54 20.58
CA CYS A 25 8.91 -1.54 21.34
C CYS A 25 9.17 -1.89 22.82
N THR A 26 8.57 -1.12 23.71
CA THR A 26 8.57 -1.38 25.15
C THR A 26 7.34 -2.15 25.63
N LYS A 27 6.45 -2.55 24.71
CA LYS A 27 5.19 -3.24 24.99
C LYS A 27 5.19 -4.64 24.38
N ASP A 28 4.64 -5.61 25.10
CA ASP A 28 4.47 -7.01 24.67
C ASP A 28 3.33 -7.18 23.65
N SER A 29 3.37 -6.42 22.55
CA SER A 29 2.40 -6.52 21.48
C SER A 29 3.09 -6.53 20.13
N ILE A 30 2.54 -7.27 19.18
CA ILE A 30 3.05 -7.35 17.81
C ILE A 30 3.11 -5.93 17.25
N GLN A 31 4.32 -5.41 17.08
CA GLN A 31 4.53 -4.11 16.47
C GLN A 31 4.78 -4.26 15.00
N GLN A 32 4.21 -3.32 14.27
CA GLN A 32 4.37 -3.21 12.85
C GLN A 32 4.43 -1.74 12.48
N LEU A 33 5.19 -1.45 11.43
CA LEU A 33 5.12 -0.15 10.78
C LEU A 33 3.66 0.14 10.40
N LYS A 34 3.18 1.36 10.65
CA LYS A 34 1.89 1.82 10.12
C LYS A 34 2.08 2.80 8.99
N SER A 35 2.99 3.75 9.19
CA SER A 35 3.38 4.71 8.19
C SER A 35 4.73 5.31 8.56
N TYR A 36 5.42 5.89 7.58
CA TYR A 36 6.48 6.85 7.83
C TYR A 36 6.23 8.10 7.01
N THR A 37 6.71 9.23 7.51
CA THR A 37 6.54 10.53 6.87
C THR A 37 7.90 11.12 6.56
N THR A 38 8.07 11.62 5.35
CA THR A 38 9.21 12.42 4.92
C THR A 38 8.79 13.88 4.78
N ASN A 39 9.69 14.75 4.36
CA ASN A 39 9.37 16.14 4.07
C ASN A 39 8.47 16.32 2.83
N SER A 40 8.33 15.30 1.98
CA SER A 40 7.60 15.41 0.70
C SER A 40 6.41 14.47 0.57
N TYR A 41 6.41 13.34 1.27
CA TYR A 41 5.35 12.35 1.17
C TYR A 41 5.22 11.54 2.46
N LYS A 42 4.06 10.93 2.63
CA LYS A 42 3.79 9.93 3.66
C LYS A 42 3.43 8.60 3.02
N MET A 43 4.15 7.57 3.44
CA MET A 43 3.92 6.20 3.03
C MET A 43 3.09 5.50 4.09
N PHE A 44 1.98 4.93 3.68
CA PHE A 44 1.13 4.08 4.50
C PHE A 44 1.38 2.61 4.17
N TYR A 45 1.44 1.79 5.22
CA TYR A 45 1.70 0.35 5.14
C TYR A 45 0.57 -0.43 5.82
N LEU A 46 0.13 -1.50 5.17
CA LEU A 46 -0.78 -2.49 5.72
C LEU A 46 -0.26 -3.88 5.34
N GLU A 47 -0.10 -4.76 6.33
CA GLU A 47 0.08 -6.19 6.07
C GLU A 47 -1.10 -6.95 6.63
N THR A 48 -1.53 -7.94 5.87
CA THR A 48 -2.64 -8.80 6.23
C THR A 48 -2.11 -10.07 6.89
N LEU A 49 -2.96 -10.77 7.63
CA LEU A 49 -2.59 -12.04 8.28
C LEU A 49 -2.20 -13.14 7.28
N THR A 50 -2.64 -13.01 6.02
CA THR A 50 -2.30 -13.90 4.90
C THR A 50 -0.98 -13.51 4.23
N GLY A 51 -0.32 -12.44 4.67
CA GLY A 51 1.02 -12.05 4.21
C GLY A 51 1.04 -11.01 3.09
N TYR A 52 -0.12 -10.62 2.52
CA TYR A 52 -0.18 -9.54 1.53
C TYR A 52 0.22 -8.21 2.17
N LYS A 53 1.00 -7.43 1.42
CA LYS A 53 1.58 -6.14 1.83
C LYS A 53 1.10 -5.07 0.88
N LEU A 54 0.36 -4.11 1.41
CA LEU A 54 -0.15 -2.97 0.67
C LEU A 54 0.61 -1.72 1.10
N LEU A 55 1.05 -0.95 0.10
CA LEU A 55 1.83 0.26 0.27
C LEU A 55 1.16 1.38 -0.54
N LEU A 56 0.97 2.55 0.08
CA LEU A 56 0.46 3.72 -0.63
C LEU A 56 1.21 4.98 -0.21
N ASN A 57 1.81 5.66 -1.19
CA ASN A 57 2.40 6.98 -1.01
C ASN A 57 1.33 8.05 -1.24
N THR A 58 1.32 9.05 -0.38
CA THR A 58 0.36 10.15 -0.37
C THR A 58 1.03 11.44 0.09
N ASP A 59 0.32 12.56 -0.02
CA ASP A 59 0.75 13.79 0.63
C ASP A 59 0.86 13.62 2.16
N PRO A 60 1.78 14.33 2.83
CA PRO A 60 1.96 14.22 4.29
C PRO A 60 0.69 14.45 5.11
N ASP A 61 -0.21 15.31 4.61
CA ASP A 61 -1.45 15.70 5.26
C ASP A 61 -2.64 14.79 4.95
N ALA A 62 -2.45 13.73 4.14
CA ALA A 62 -3.52 12.82 3.79
C ALA A 62 -4.04 12.03 5.01
N THR A 63 -5.36 11.95 5.13
CA THR A 63 -6.08 11.28 6.22
C THR A 63 -6.99 10.18 5.68
N GLY A 64 -7.35 9.18 6.50
CA GLY A 64 -8.25 8.09 6.07
C GLY A 64 -7.58 7.02 5.20
N ILE A 65 -6.27 7.10 4.98
CA ILE A 65 -5.56 6.20 4.06
C ILE A 65 -5.51 4.74 4.55
N HIS A 66 -5.49 4.50 5.86
CA HIS A 66 -5.57 3.13 6.37
C HIS A 66 -6.89 2.44 6.05
N ASP A 67 -8.01 3.18 6.11
CA ASP A 67 -9.33 2.66 5.76
C ASP A 67 -9.44 2.41 4.25
N LEU A 68 -8.81 3.29 3.44
CA LEU A 68 -8.66 3.08 2.00
C LEU A 68 -7.87 1.80 1.71
N LEU A 69 -6.74 1.56 2.36
CA LEU A 69 -5.94 0.33 2.20
C LEU A 69 -6.73 -0.93 2.56
N GLN A 70 -7.54 -0.88 3.62
CA GLN A 70 -8.43 -2.00 3.99
C GLN A 70 -9.51 -2.25 2.91
N THR A 71 -10.07 -1.18 2.36
CA THR A 71 -11.08 -1.26 1.28
C THR A 71 -10.48 -1.83 -0.01
N ILE A 72 -9.25 -1.44 -0.34
CA ILE A 72 -8.47 -2.00 -1.46
C ILE A 72 -8.23 -3.50 -1.24
N TYR A 73 -7.78 -3.90 -0.05
CA TYR A 73 -7.56 -5.32 0.25
C TYR A 73 -8.85 -6.13 0.16
N LYS A 74 -9.97 -5.60 0.64
CA LYS A 74 -11.28 -6.24 0.50
C LYS A 74 -11.63 -6.47 -0.97
N SER A 75 -11.49 -5.43 -1.80
CA SER A 75 -11.76 -5.51 -3.24
C SER A 75 -10.84 -6.54 -3.93
N PHE A 76 -9.57 -6.62 -3.51
CA PHE A 76 -8.63 -7.63 -4.01
C PHE A 76 -9.08 -9.05 -3.63
N SER A 77 -9.51 -9.27 -2.40
CA SER A 77 -10.03 -10.57 -1.97
C SER A 77 -11.29 -10.98 -2.74
N ASP A 78 -12.20 -10.03 -2.95
CA ASP A 78 -13.50 -10.28 -3.59
C ASP A 78 -13.37 -10.54 -5.10
N ILE A 79 -12.46 -9.85 -5.79
CA ILE A 79 -12.30 -9.93 -7.26
C ILE A 79 -11.22 -10.94 -7.67
N ILE A 80 -10.07 -10.94 -6.98
CA ILE A 80 -8.90 -11.73 -7.37
C ILE A 80 -8.86 -13.07 -6.64
N VAL A 81 -8.85 -13.06 -5.30
CA VAL A 81 -8.69 -14.30 -4.51
C VAL A 81 -9.88 -15.24 -4.69
N SER A 82 -11.08 -14.69 -4.84
CA SER A 82 -12.30 -15.47 -5.07
C SER A 82 -12.41 -16.02 -6.50
N ASN A 83 -11.61 -15.51 -7.43
CA ASN A 83 -11.60 -15.95 -8.82
C ASN A 83 -10.59 -17.08 -9.02
N GLY A 84 -11.09 -18.33 -9.09
CA GLY A 84 -10.25 -19.52 -9.26
C GLY A 84 -9.50 -19.62 -10.60
N LEU A 85 -9.67 -18.67 -11.52
CA LEU A 85 -8.93 -18.59 -12.79
C LEU A 85 -7.70 -17.67 -12.70
N ILE A 86 -7.56 -16.90 -11.63
CA ILE A 86 -6.46 -15.96 -11.43
C ILE A 86 -5.57 -16.50 -10.31
N ASP A 87 -4.25 -16.60 -10.55
CA ASP A 87 -3.31 -16.84 -9.45
C ASP A 87 -3.12 -15.53 -8.67
N PRO A 88 -3.53 -15.47 -7.39
CA PRO A 88 -3.42 -14.26 -6.60
C PRO A 88 -1.96 -13.92 -6.19
N ASN A 89 -0.98 -14.78 -6.48
CA ASN A 89 0.43 -14.56 -6.20
C ASN A 89 1.22 -14.05 -7.40
N ASP A 90 0.67 -14.16 -8.61
CA ASP A 90 1.27 -13.61 -9.81
C ASP A 90 0.86 -12.14 -9.98
N LYS A 91 1.44 -11.47 -11.00
CA LYS A 91 1.06 -10.12 -11.36
C LYS A 91 -0.44 -10.07 -11.67
N VAL A 92 -1.16 -9.29 -10.87
CA VAL A 92 -2.60 -9.05 -11.07
C VAL A 92 -2.82 -8.38 -12.42
N ASN A 93 -3.48 -9.09 -13.33
CA ASN A 93 -3.89 -8.61 -14.64
C ASN A 93 -5.41 -8.82 -14.78
N CYS A 94 -6.19 -7.87 -14.27
CA CYS A 94 -7.64 -7.97 -14.21
C CYS A 94 -8.27 -6.57 -14.35
N ASP A 95 -8.91 -6.32 -15.49
CA ASP A 95 -9.50 -5.02 -15.83
C ASP A 95 -10.56 -4.56 -14.81
N GLU A 96 -11.36 -5.49 -14.28
CA GLU A 96 -12.38 -5.19 -13.26
C GLU A 96 -11.74 -4.69 -11.97
N PHE A 97 -10.66 -5.33 -11.53
CA PHE A 97 -9.92 -4.90 -10.35
C PHE A 97 -9.27 -3.54 -10.59
N GLU A 98 -8.62 -3.32 -11.73
CA GLU A 98 -8.02 -2.04 -12.07
C GLU A 98 -9.04 -0.89 -12.09
N SER A 99 -10.21 -1.12 -12.70
CA SER A 99 -11.29 -0.13 -12.72
C SER A 99 -11.80 0.19 -11.30
N THR A 100 -11.95 -0.84 -10.46
CA THR A 100 -12.40 -0.69 -9.08
C THR A 100 -11.40 0.13 -8.25
N ILE A 101 -10.11 -0.19 -8.34
CA ILE A 101 -9.05 0.55 -7.62
C ILE A 101 -8.98 2.00 -8.09
N ASN A 102 -9.05 2.25 -9.40
CA ASN A 102 -9.07 3.61 -9.94
C ASN A 102 -10.26 4.42 -9.39
N GLN A 103 -11.45 3.84 -9.31
CA GLN A 103 -12.61 4.50 -8.72
C GLN A 103 -12.41 4.79 -7.22
N LEU A 104 -11.90 3.82 -6.46
CA LEU A 104 -11.64 3.99 -5.03
C LEU A 104 -10.65 5.13 -4.76
N ILE A 105 -9.52 5.15 -5.49
CA ILE A 105 -8.50 6.19 -5.33
C ILE A 105 -9.05 7.56 -5.75
N THR A 106 -9.69 7.65 -6.91
CA THR A 106 -10.16 8.94 -7.45
C THR A 106 -11.33 9.55 -6.68
N SER A 107 -12.13 8.71 -6.00
CA SER A 107 -13.22 9.16 -5.13
C SER A 107 -12.76 9.56 -3.73
N HIS A 108 -11.52 9.20 -3.34
CA HIS A 108 -11.03 9.46 -2.00
C HIS A 108 -10.85 10.97 -1.75
N PRO A 109 -11.26 11.52 -0.59
CA PRO A 109 -11.22 12.97 -0.33
C PRO A 109 -9.82 13.60 -0.44
N SER A 110 -8.77 12.83 -0.14
CA SER A 110 -7.37 13.26 -0.27
C SER A 110 -6.84 13.22 -1.69
N TYR A 111 -7.62 12.72 -2.67
CA TYR A 111 -7.21 12.72 -4.07
C TYR A 111 -7.49 14.08 -4.70
N GLN A 112 -6.43 14.87 -4.88
CA GLN A 112 -6.51 16.09 -5.67
C GLN A 112 -6.23 15.78 -7.14
N LYS A 113 -7.12 16.20 -8.03
CA LYS A 113 -6.87 16.27 -9.48
C LYS A 113 -5.93 17.43 -9.80
N ALA A 114 -4.80 17.55 -9.09
CA ALA A 114 -3.79 18.51 -9.44
C ALA A 114 -3.05 17.99 -10.69
N PRO A 115 -2.81 18.83 -11.71
CA PRO A 115 -1.89 18.45 -12.76
C PRO A 115 -0.54 18.20 -12.08
N LEU A 116 0.03 17.01 -12.28
CA LEU A 116 1.41 16.71 -11.86
C LEU A 116 2.25 17.92 -12.25
N ILE A 117 2.69 18.69 -11.25
CA ILE A 117 3.60 19.80 -11.51
C ILE A 117 4.81 19.13 -12.14
N LYS A 118 4.99 19.35 -13.46
CA LYS A 118 6.18 18.95 -14.20
C LYS A 118 7.34 19.76 -13.63
N ASN A 119 7.86 19.34 -12.48
CA ASN A 119 9.11 19.86 -11.98
C ASN A 119 10.22 19.10 -12.70
N LYS A 120 10.66 19.79 -13.76
CA LYS A 120 11.99 19.84 -14.39
C LYS A 120 13.07 18.90 -13.86
#